data_AF-A0A2P5F4C9-F1
#
_entry.id   AF-A0A2P5F4C9-F1
#
_cell.length_a   1.000
_cell.length_b   1.000
_cell.length_c   1.000
_cell.angle_alpha   90.00
_cell.angle_beta   90.00
_cell.angle_gamma   90.00
#
_symmetry.space_group_name_H-M   'P 1'
#
loop_
_entity.id
_entity.type
_entity.pdbx_description
1 polymer ?
#
loop_
_entity_poly.entity_id
_entity_poly.type
_entity_poly.pdbx_seq_one_letter_code
_entity_poly.pdbx_strand_id
1 'polypeptide(L)'
;MGDKVSILGDIYSYGILLLEIFIGKRPTNELFKDGMNIYQFTAMALPNHVMDIVDPSLSFEDDIDDDDDVKRNENDKEEEKTMIEDGINQFDHGRREMEECLVSVIH
;
A
#
# COMPACT_ATOMS: atom_id res chain seq x y z
N MET A 1 24.09 24.71 4.35
CA MET A 1 24.14 24.29 5.75
C MET A 1 23.82 22.82 5.77
N GLY A 2 24.79 21.96 6.11
CA GLY A 2 24.54 20.55 6.35
C GLY A 2 24.31 20.40 7.84
N ASP A 3 23.12 19.96 8.22
CA ASP A 3 22.83 19.65 9.61
C ASP A 3 23.65 18.43 10.07
N LYS A 4 23.75 18.22 11.38
CA LYS A 4 24.47 17.04 11.90
C LYS A 4 23.74 15.76 11.48
N VAL A 5 24.46 14.84 10.83
CA VAL A 5 23.94 13.51 10.53
C VAL A 5 23.50 12.84 11.83
N SER A 6 22.27 12.32 11.84
CA SER A 6 21.64 11.73 13.02
C SER A 6 20.79 10.55 12.60
N ILE A 7 20.94 9.43 13.31
CA ILE A 7 20.14 8.22 13.12
C ILE A 7 18.64 8.53 13.18
N LEU A 8 18.24 9.44 14.07
CA LEU A 8 16.84 9.85 14.20
C LEU A 8 16.35 10.61 12.97
N GLY A 9 17.22 11.43 12.37
CA GLY A 9 16.94 12.13 11.12
C GLY A 9 16.82 11.16 9.94
N ASP A 10 17.66 10.12 9.91
CA ASP A 10 17.60 9.07 8.90
C ASP A 10 16.30 8.27 9.00
N ILE A 11 15.88 7.89 10.22
CA ILE A 11 14.59 7.21 10.48
C ILE A 11 13.41 8.07 10.03
N TYR A 12 13.39 9.35 10.41
CA TYR A 12 12.33 10.26 9.99
C TYR A 12 12.26 10.41 8.47
N SER A 13 13.42 10.60 7.83
CA SER A 13 13.52 10.76 6.37
C SER A 13 13.08 9.49 5.65
N TYR A 14 13.41 8.32 6.19
CA TYR A 14 12.94 7.03 5.67
C TYR A 14 11.42 6.89 5.78
N GLY A 15 10.81 7.29 6.91
CA GLY A 15 9.36 7.32 7.06
C GLY A 15 8.67 8.21 6.02
N ILE A 16 9.20 9.41 5.77
CA ILE A 16 8.67 10.30 4.73
C ILE A 16 8.81 9.69 3.33
N LEU A 17 9.93 9.01 3.04
CA LEU A 17 10.13 8.34 1.76
C LEU A 17 9.12 7.20 1.55
N LEU A 18 8.85 6.41 2.58
CA LEU A 18 7.81 5.36 2.51
C LEU A 18 6.43 5.97 2.24
N LEU A 19 6.06 7.03 2.95
CA LEU A 19 4.79 7.72 2.71
C LEU A 19 4.72 8.30 1.29
N GLU A 20 5.81 8.86 0.77
CA GLU A 20 5.89 9.34 -0.61
C GLU A 20 5.67 8.22 -1.63
N ILE A 21 6.23 7.03 -1.39
CA ILE A 21 6.01 5.85 -2.24
C ILE A 21 4.52 5.48 -2.17
N PHE A 22 3.98 5.21 -0.99
CA PHE A 22 2.60 4.74 -0.82
C PHE A 22 1.55 5.70 -1.38
N ILE A 23 1.74 7.02 -1.21
CA ILE A 23 0.76 8.03 -1.64
C ILE A 23 1.01 8.47 -3.09
N GLY A 24 2.18 8.20 -3.64
CA GLY A 24 2.56 8.64 -4.99
C GLY A 24 2.66 10.16 -5.13
N LYS A 25 2.85 10.88 -4.02
CA LYS A 25 2.95 12.35 -3.98
C LYS A 25 4.21 12.77 -3.25
N ARG A 26 4.92 13.73 -3.86
CA ARG A 26 6.09 14.38 -3.25
C ARG A 26 5.69 15.07 -1.94
N PRO A 27 6.54 15.05 -0.90
CA PRO A 27 6.26 15.75 0.37
C PRO A 27 6.14 17.27 0.21
N THR A 28 6.59 17.81 -0.92
CA THR A 28 6.48 19.22 -1.32
C THR A 28 5.30 19.52 -2.25
N ASN A 29 4.41 18.54 -2.48
CA ASN A 29 3.21 18.73 -3.29
C ASN A 29 2.33 19.86 -2.73
N GLU A 30 1.61 20.55 -3.60
CA GLU A 30 0.65 21.61 -3.23
C GLU A 30 -0.40 21.15 -2.21
N LEU A 31 -0.77 19.86 -2.21
CA LEU A 31 -1.64 19.23 -1.21
C LEU A 31 -1.13 19.36 0.24
N PHE A 32 0.19 19.50 0.42
CA PHE A 32 0.86 19.55 1.72
C PHE A 32 1.34 20.97 2.05
N LYS A 33 0.58 21.98 1.63
CA LYS A 33 0.83 23.38 2.00
C LYS A 33 -0.04 23.79 3.19
N ASP A 34 0.16 25.03 3.64
CA ASP A 34 -0.67 25.67 4.68
C ASP A 34 -0.70 24.92 6.02
N GLY A 35 0.42 24.27 6.36
CA GLY A 35 0.60 23.59 7.65
C GLY A 35 0.09 22.15 7.68
N MET A 36 -0.42 21.63 6.56
CA MET A 36 -0.62 20.20 6.34
C MET A 36 0.68 19.57 5.83
N ASN A 37 1.05 18.38 6.30
CA ASN A 37 2.16 17.60 5.75
C ASN A 37 1.72 16.18 5.39
N ILE A 38 2.56 15.46 4.65
CA ILE A 38 2.26 14.10 4.18
C ILE A 38 1.96 13.14 5.35
N TYR A 39 2.68 13.27 6.47
CA TYR A 39 2.44 12.46 7.67
C TYR A 39 1.05 12.72 8.27
N GLN A 40 0.66 13.98 8.43
CA GLN A 40 -0.66 14.36 8.96
C GLN A 40 -1.78 13.91 8.03
N PHE A 41 -1.58 14.05 6.72
CA PHE A 41 -2.53 13.59 5.73
C PHE A 41 -2.77 12.08 5.84
N THR A 42 -1.70 11.28 5.94
CA THR A 42 -1.82 9.83 6.17
C THR A 42 -2.46 9.50 7.51
N ALA A 43 -2.04 10.17 8.59
CA ALA A 43 -2.58 9.95 9.92
C ALA A 43 -4.09 10.22 10.01
N MET A 44 -4.61 11.19 9.24
CA MET A 44 -6.05 11.47 9.16
C MET A 44 -6.84 10.42 8.39
N ALA A 45 -6.20 9.68 7.48
CA ALA A 45 -6.84 8.63 6.71
C ALA A 45 -6.86 7.27 7.44
N LEU A 46 -5.95 7.05 8.39
CA LEU A 46 -5.88 5.78 9.11
C LEU A 46 -6.99 5.61 10.17
N PRO A 47 -7.46 4.38 10.41
CA PRO A 47 -7.16 3.16 9.64
C PRO A 47 -8.10 2.95 8.43
N ASN A 48 -9.25 3.62 8.39
CA ASN A 48 -10.37 3.22 7.53
C ASN A 48 -10.34 3.76 6.09
N HIS A 49 -9.50 4.76 5.81
CA HIS A 49 -9.46 5.49 4.54
C HIS A 49 -8.09 5.38 3.86
N VAL A 50 -7.29 4.36 4.20
CA VAL A 50 -5.95 4.16 3.63
C VAL A 50 -6.03 4.01 2.11
N MET A 51 -6.96 3.20 1.63
CA MET A 51 -7.11 2.95 0.20
C MET A 51 -7.57 4.18 -0.60
N ASP A 52 -8.11 5.21 0.06
CA ASP A 52 -8.51 6.45 -0.60
C ASP A 52 -7.30 7.36 -0.90
N ILE A 53 -6.18 7.16 -0.18
CA ILE A 53 -4.99 8.02 -0.27
C ILE A 53 -3.79 7.35 -0.92
N VAL A 54 -3.82 6.03 -1.07
CA VAL A 54 -2.77 5.23 -1.70
C VAL A 54 -2.74 5.47 -3.21
N ASP A 55 -1.53 5.49 -3.78
CA ASP A 55 -1.35 5.54 -5.23
C ASP A 55 -1.99 4.31 -5.89
N PRO A 56 -2.98 4.48 -6.79
CA PRO A 56 -3.61 3.36 -7.48
C PRO A 56 -2.64 2.52 -8.31
N SER A 57 -1.47 3.05 -8.68
CA SER A 57 -0.44 2.32 -9.42
C SER A 57 0.39 1.36 -8.55
N LEU A 58 0.24 1.43 -7.22
CA LEU A 58 0.78 0.45 -6.27
C LEU A 58 -0.16 -0.74 -6.07
N SER A 59 -1.13 -0.94 -6.96
CA SER A 59 -1.94 -2.16 -6.97
C SER A 59 -1.03 -3.38 -7.09
N PHE A 60 -1.05 -4.23 -6.07
CA PHE A 60 -0.39 -5.53 -6.08
C PHE A 60 -1.19 -6.48 -6.98
N GLU A 61 -0.91 -6.41 -8.28
CA GLU A 61 -1.15 -7.54 -9.17
C GLU A 61 0.03 -8.48 -8.91
N ASP A 62 -0.24 -9.64 -8.32
CA ASP A 62 0.79 -10.67 -8.22
C ASP A 62 1.24 -11.00 -9.65
N ASP A 63 2.55 -11.07 -9.88
CA ASP A 63 3.11 -11.76 -11.03
C ASP A 63 2.54 -13.18 -10.97
N ILE A 64 1.49 -13.45 -11.76
CA ILE A 64 0.95 -14.79 -11.91
C ILE A 64 2.10 -15.62 -12.48
N ASP A 65 2.75 -16.40 -11.63
CA ASP A 65 3.59 -17.50 -12.08
C ASP A 65 2.67 -18.48 -12.81
N ASP A 66 2.51 -18.27 -14.12
CA ASP A 66 1.84 -19.18 -15.05
C ASP A 66 2.62 -20.50 -15.12
N ASP A 67 2.63 -21.30 -14.06
CA ASP A 67 2.97 -22.73 -14.13
C ASP A 67 1.70 -23.51 -14.48
N ASP A 68 1.29 -23.36 -15.73
CA ASP A 68 0.05 -23.86 -16.30
C ASP A 68 0.22 -25.35 -16.70
N ASP A 69 0.35 -26.27 -15.72
CA ASP A 69 0.26 -27.72 -15.97
C ASP A 69 -1.21 -28.16 -15.99
N VAL A 70 -1.89 -27.83 -17.09
CA VAL A 70 -3.31 -28.14 -17.33
C VAL A 70 -3.54 -29.66 -17.39
N LYS A 71 -4.23 -30.21 -16.37
CA LYS A 71 -5.02 -31.45 -16.51
C LYS A 71 -6.48 -31.20 -16.11
N ARG A 72 -7.29 -30.91 -17.14
CA ARG A 72 -8.75 -30.78 -17.07
C ARG A 72 -9.40 -32.06 -16.57
N ASN A 73 -10.32 -31.96 -15.60
CA ASN A 73 -11.39 -32.94 -15.35
C ASN A 73 -12.68 -32.20 -14.93
N GLU A 74 -13.80 -32.68 -15.45
CA GLU A 74 -15.13 -32.04 -15.54
C GLU A 74 -15.90 -31.93 -14.20
N ASN A 75 -15.73 -30.85 -13.43
CA ASN A 75 -16.60 -30.50 -12.29
C ASN A 75 -16.94 -28.98 -12.27
N ASP A 76 -17.46 -28.49 -13.39
CA ASP A 76 -17.50 -27.06 -13.78
C ASP A 76 -18.56 -26.16 -13.10
N LYS A 77 -18.81 -26.28 -11.78
CA LYS A 77 -19.68 -25.29 -11.07
C LYS A 77 -19.19 -24.83 -9.70
N GLU A 78 -18.27 -25.55 -9.08
CA GLU A 78 -17.71 -25.18 -7.78
C GLU A 78 -16.41 -24.35 -7.93
N GLU A 79 -15.69 -24.54 -9.04
CA GLU A 79 -14.44 -23.83 -9.36
C GLU A 79 -14.61 -22.33 -9.66
N GLU A 80 -15.72 -21.90 -10.27
CA GLU A 80 -15.94 -20.47 -10.56
C GLU A 80 -16.14 -19.66 -9.26
N LYS A 81 -16.76 -20.27 -8.24
CA LYS A 81 -16.94 -19.63 -6.93
C LYS A 81 -15.62 -19.52 -6.17
N THR A 82 -14.76 -20.55 -6.22
CA THR A 82 -13.47 -20.52 -5.53
C THR A 82 -12.49 -19.54 -6.19
N MET A 83 -12.48 -19.42 -7.52
CA MET A 83 -11.63 -18.45 -8.24
C MET A 83 -12.00 -16.98 -7.94
N ILE A 84 -13.29 -16.67 -7.81
CA ILE A 84 -13.75 -15.33 -7.43
C ILE A 84 -13.47 -15.05 -5.95
N GLU A 85 -13.70 -16.03 -5.08
CA GLU A 85 -13.48 -15.90 -3.63
C GLU A 85 -11.97 -15.76 -3.32
N ASP A 86 -11.10 -16.52 -3.99
CA ASP A 86 -9.64 -16.39 -3.88
C ASP A 86 -9.15 -15.03 -4.39
N GLY A 87 -9.66 -14.54 -5.53
CA GLY A 87 -9.31 -13.21 -6.03
C GLY A 87 -9.75 -12.07 -5.09
N ILE A 88 -10.92 -12.18 -4.46
CA ILE A 88 -11.38 -11.20 -3.46
C ILE A 88 -10.53 -11.29 -2.18
N ASN A 89 -10.21 -12.50 -1.71
CA ASN A 89 -9.41 -12.71 -0.51
C ASN A 89 -7.96 -12.21 -0.68
N GLN A 90 -7.39 -12.36 -1.88
CA GLN A 90 -6.05 -11.91 -2.23
C GLN A 90 -5.97 -10.38 -2.31
N PHE A 91 -6.94 -9.73 -2.95
CA PHE A 91 -7.06 -8.27 -2.94
C PHE A 91 -7.25 -7.72 -1.52
N ASP A 92 -8.00 -8.43 -0.67
CA ASP A 92 -8.19 -8.07 0.73
C ASP A 92 -6.94 -8.33 1.59
N HIS A 93 -6.09 -9.28 1.22
CA HIS A 93 -4.80 -9.53 1.87
C HIS A 93 -3.81 -8.40 1.58
N GLY A 94 -3.56 -8.07 0.31
CA GLY A 94 -2.68 -6.96 -0.07
C GLY A 94 -3.14 -5.62 0.50
N ARG A 95 -4.47 -5.45 0.65
CA ARG A 95 -5.03 -4.29 1.36
C ARG A 95 -4.60 -4.23 2.83
N ARG A 96 -4.80 -5.32 3.56
CA ARG A 96 -4.48 -5.39 4.98
C ARG A 96 -2.99 -5.16 5.23
N GLU A 97 -2.11 -5.74 4.40
CA GLU A 97 -0.67 -5.54 4.54
C GLU A 97 -0.26 -4.07 4.40
N MET A 98 -0.89 -3.35 3.46
CA MET A 98 -0.62 -1.94 3.27
C MET A 98 -1.13 -1.08 4.44
N GLU A 99 -2.32 -1.38 4.94
CA GLU A 99 -2.86 -0.73 6.13
C GLU A 99 -1.94 -0.94 7.34
N GLU A 100 -1.50 -2.16 7.58
CA GLU A 100 -0.56 -2.49 8.67
C GLU A 100 0.78 -1.75 8.52
N CYS A 101 1.32 -1.68 7.30
CA CYS A 101 2.55 -0.94 7.03
C CYS A 101 2.40 0.55 7.31
N LEU A 102 1.32 1.19 6.83
CA LEU A 102 1.08 2.61 7.06
C LEU A 102 0.77 2.91 8.52
N VAL A 103 0.06 2.04 9.24
CA VAL A 103 -0.10 2.14 10.70
C VAL A 103 1.27 2.14 11.39
N SER A 104 2.18 1.24 10.98
CA SER A 104 3.52 1.13 11.56
C SER A 104 4.45 2.30 11.23
N VAL A 105 4.24 3.02 10.13
CA VAL A 105 5.03 4.22 9.80
C VAL A 105 4.55 5.43 10.60
N ILE A 106 3.25 5.47 10.92
CA ILE A 106 2.64 6.60 11.63
C ILE A 106 2.79 6.53 13.16
N HIS A 107 2.90 5.32 13.74
CA HIS A 107 3.06 5.08 15.18
C HIS A 107 4.50 4.68 15.56
#